data_AF-A0A915MJC6-F1
#
_entry.id   AF-A0A915MJC6-F1
#
_cell.length_a   1.000
_cell.length_b   1.000
_cell.length_c   1.000
_cell.angle_alpha   90.00
_cell.angle_beta   90.00
_cell.angle_gamma   90.00
#
_symmetry.space_group_name_H-M   'P 1'
#
loop_
_entity.id
_entity.type
_entity.pdbx_description
1 polymer ?
#
loop_
_entity_poly.entity_id
_entity_poly.type
_entity_poly.pdbx_seq_one_letter_code
_entity_poly.pdbx_strand_id
1 'polypeptide(L)'
;MNTMVPDRYFHLQGIVSDYMSNESKDGFVDHIIKACLQQDPNDRPTIDDILKFLNGDIAHFDYELREMEKETGKKPKEGGKSGKGKLPENSGKGKHSGKKEKHLKLG
;
A
#
# COMPACT_ATOMS: atom_id res chain seq x y z
N MET A 1 -21.33 31.64 14.72
CA MET A 1 -21.25 30.43 15.56
C MET A 1 -20.40 29.42 14.81
N ASN A 2 -19.12 29.28 15.19
CA ASN A 2 -18.24 28.28 14.57
C ASN A 2 -18.66 26.91 15.10
N THR A 3 -19.22 26.06 14.24
CA THR A 3 -19.35 24.65 14.56
C THR A 3 -17.96 24.04 14.55
N MET A 4 -17.36 23.91 15.73
CA MET A 4 -16.21 23.04 15.95
C MET A 4 -16.69 21.63 15.57
N VAL A 5 -16.41 21.21 14.34
CA VAL A 5 -16.60 19.82 13.93
C VAL A 5 -15.73 19.02 14.91
N PRO A 6 -16.30 18.14 15.75
CA PRO A 6 -15.50 17.30 16.61
C PRO A 6 -14.51 16.60 15.70
N ASP A 7 -13.23 16.67 16.06
CA ASP A 7 -12.17 16.17 15.21
C ASP A 7 -12.26 14.65 15.19
N ARG A 8 -13.14 14.14 14.31
CA ARG A 8 -13.47 12.72 14.15
C ARG A 8 -12.22 11.90 13.84
N TYR A 9 -11.17 12.56 13.37
CA TYR A 9 -9.88 11.97 13.10
C TYR A 9 -9.19 11.47 14.37
N PHE A 10 -9.15 12.27 15.44
CA PHE A 10 -8.52 11.86 16.70
C PHE A 10 -9.26 10.72 17.39
N HIS A 11 -10.58 10.68 17.30
CA HIS A 11 -11.37 9.58 17.87
C HIS A 11 -11.13 8.26 17.13
N LEU A 12 -11.04 8.30 15.80
CA LEU A 12 -10.70 7.13 14.99
C LEU A 12 -9.27 6.65 15.26
N GLN A 13 -8.31 7.56 15.44
CA GLN A 13 -6.94 7.19 15.81
C GLN A 13 -6.87 6.45 17.15
N GLY A 14 -7.63 6.91 18.16
CA GLY A 14 -7.71 6.21 19.46
C GLY A 14 -8.29 4.79 19.32
N ILE A 15 -9.44 4.66 18.64
CA ILE A 15 -10.09 3.36 18.41
C ILE A 15 -9.17 2.39 17.66
N VAL A 16 -8.46 2.89 16.62
CA VAL A 16 -7.49 2.09 15.87
C VAL A 16 -6.34 1.64 16.75
N SER A 17 -5.79 2.55 17.56
CA SER A 17 -4.70 2.23 18.51
C SER A 17 -5.12 1.17 19.52
N ASP A 18 -6.31 1.31 20.10
CA ASP A 18 -6.85 0.36 21.08
C ASP A 18 -7.02 -1.03 20.45
N TYR A 19 -7.53 -1.08 19.21
CA TYR A 19 -7.65 -2.34 18.47
C TYR A 19 -6.28 -2.95 18.16
N MET A 20 -5.31 -2.18 17.67
CA MET A 20 -3.94 -2.67 17.38
C MET A 20 -3.24 -3.22 18.63
N SER A 21 -3.45 -2.59 19.79
CA SER A 21 -2.83 -2.97 21.06
C SER A 21 -3.43 -4.21 21.73
N ASN A 22 -4.57 -4.70 21.22
CA ASN A 22 -5.23 -5.86 21.81
C ASN A 22 -4.57 -7.17 21.31
N GLU A 23 -3.85 -7.83 22.21
CA GLU A 23 -3.19 -9.12 21.97
C GLU A 23 -4.16 -10.31 21.91
N SER A 24 -5.44 -10.13 22.29
CA SER A 24 -6.37 -11.25 22.52
C SER A 24 -7.13 -11.75 21.28
N LYS A 25 -6.55 -11.69 20.08
CA LYS A 25 -7.24 -12.09 18.84
C LYS A 25 -6.30 -12.73 17.82
N ASP A 26 -5.84 -13.96 18.05
CA ASP A 26 -4.97 -14.69 17.11
C ASP A 26 -5.70 -15.29 15.88
N GLY A 27 -6.79 -14.68 15.43
CA GLY A 27 -7.56 -15.15 14.28
C GLY A 27 -7.06 -14.51 12.98
N PHE A 28 -7.12 -15.23 11.86
CA PHE A 28 -6.71 -14.73 10.53
C PHE A 28 -7.34 -13.36 10.16
N VAL A 29 -8.57 -13.09 10.61
CA VAL A 29 -9.25 -11.79 10.40
C VAL A 29 -8.54 -10.67 11.14
N ASP A 30 -8.03 -10.93 12.33
CA ASP A 30 -7.34 -9.93 13.15
C ASP A 30 -6.01 -9.52 12.52
N HIS A 31 -5.24 -10.49 12.00
CA HIS A 31 -4.02 -10.23 11.24
C HIS A 31 -4.30 -9.29 10.06
N ILE A 32 -5.36 -9.54 9.28
CA ILE A 32 -5.72 -8.68 8.14
C ILE A 32 -6.12 -7.27 8.60
N ILE A 33 -6.90 -7.15 9.67
CA ILE A 33 -7.32 -5.84 10.19
C ILE A 33 -6.11 -5.07 10.72
N LYS A 34 -5.20 -5.73 11.45
CA LYS A 34 -3.94 -5.16 11.95
C LYS A 34 -3.03 -4.69 10.82
N ALA A 35 -2.92 -5.48 9.75
CA ALA A 35 -2.18 -5.11 8.55
C ALA A 35 -2.78 -3.88 7.84
N CYS A 36 -4.10 -3.83 7.69
CA CYS A 36 -4.77 -2.74 6.98
C CYS A 36 -4.75 -1.40 7.74
N LEU A 37 -4.66 -1.45 9.07
CA LEU A 37 -4.68 -0.27 9.94
C LEU A 37 -3.29 0.27 10.29
N GLN A 38 -2.23 -0.23 9.65
CA GLN A 38 -0.88 0.32 9.82
C GLN A 38 -0.85 1.83 9.54
N GLN A 39 -0.12 2.55 10.39
CA GLN A 39 -0.01 4.00 10.30
C GLN A 39 0.68 4.44 9.00
N ASP A 40 1.77 3.77 8.63
CA ASP A 40 2.44 4.00 7.35
C ASP A 40 1.64 3.30 6.22
N PRO A 41 1.19 4.03 5.19
CA PRO A 41 0.50 3.42 4.06
C PRO A 41 1.36 2.41 3.28
N ASN A 42 2.68 2.50 3.35
CA ASN A 42 3.58 1.54 2.70
C ASN A 42 3.62 0.18 3.41
N ASP A 43 3.16 0.14 4.66
CA ASP A 43 3.13 -1.08 5.46
C ASP A 43 1.79 -1.83 5.35
N ARG A 44 0.81 -1.20 4.71
CA ARG A 44 -0.49 -1.81 4.48
C ARG A 44 -0.35 -2.83 3.36
N PRO A 45 -0.93 -4.02 3.53
CA PRO A 45 -0.88 -5.05 2.50
C PRO A 45 -1.68 -4.61 1.28
N THR A 46 -1.26 -5.11 0.11
CA THR A 46 -2.12 -5.04 -1.06
C THR A 46 -3.24 -6.09 -0.95
N ILE A 47 -4.25 -6.00 -1.81
CA ILE A 47 -5.28 -7.04 -1.90
C ILE A 47 -4.66 -8.40 -2.28
N ASP A 48 -3.61 -8.41 -3.11
CA ASP A 48 -2.90 -9.64 -3.50
C ASP A 48 -2.24 -10.30 -2.28
N ASP A 49 -1.64 -9.52 -1.39
CA ASP A 49 -1.02 -10.03 -0.16
C ASP A 49 -2.07 -10.61 0.80
N ILE A 50 -3.23 -9.96 0.91
CA ILE A 50 -4.36 -10.49 1.72
C ILE A 50 -4.83 -11.83 1.17
N LEU A 51 -4.94 -11.98 -0.15
CA LEU A 51 -5.35 -13.24 -0.78
C LEU A 51 -4.30 -14.34 -0.56
N LYS A 52 -3.01 -14.04 -0.69
CA LYS A 52 -1.93 -14.99 -0.38
C LYS A 52 -1.99 -15.45 1.07
N PHE A 53 -2.26 -14.54 2.01
CA PHE A 53 -2.40 -14.89 3.42
C PHE A 53 -3.60 -15.81 3.66
N LEU A 54 -4.76 -15.49 3.07
CA LEU A 54 -5.97 -16.32 3.18
C LEU A 54 -5.81 -17.71 2.55
N ASN A 55 -5.01 -17.83 1.49
CA ASN A 55 -4.67 -19.10 0.86
C ASN A 55 -3.59 -19.89 1.61
N GLY A 56 -2.92 -19.29 2.60
CA GLY A 56 -1.80 -19.88 3.31
C GLY A 56 -0.47 -19.85 2.56
N ASP A 57 -0.36 -19.06 1.48
CA ASP A 57 0.88 -18.87 0.71
C ASP A 57 1.90 -18.04 1.50
N ILE A 58 1.42 -17.18 2.40
CA ILE A 58 2.24 -16.42 3.36
C ILE A 58 1.65 -16.57 4.77
N ALA A 59 2.53 -16.65 5.77
CA ALA A 59 2.14 -16.81 7.17
C ALA A 59 2.03 -15.49 7.93
N HIS A 60 2.74 -14.45 7.46
CA HIS A 60 2.84 -13.15 8.11
C HIS A 60 2.88 -12.04 7.08
N PHE A 61 2.38 -10.86 7.45
CA PHE A 61 2.55 -9.64 6.67
C PHE A 61 3.91 -8.99 6.95
N ASP A 62 4.39 -8.14 6.03
CA ASP A 62 5.70 -7.51 6.12
C ASP A 62 5.91 -6.70 7.41
N TYR A 63 4.86 -6.04 7.92
CA TYR A 63 4.96 -5.29 9.18
C TYR A 63 5.17 -6.22 10.38
N GLU A 64 4.51 -7.40 10.41
CA GLU A 64 4.63 -8.37 11.50
C GLU A 64 6.04 -8.91 11.59
N LEU A 65 6.63 -9.24 10.43
CA LEU A 65 8.02 -9.70 10.35
C LEU A 65 8.98 -8.66 10.93
N ARG A 66 8.78 -7.37 10.63
CA ARG A 66 9.63 -6.30 11.18
C ARG A 66 9.43 -6.06 12.67
N GLU A 67 8.21 -6.18 13.20
CA GLU A 67 7.99 -6.08 14.64
C GLU A 67 8.66 -7.25 15.38
N MET A 68 8.53 -8.48 14.86
CA MET A 68 9.24 -9.65 15.40
C MET A 68 10.77 -9.50 15.34
N GLU A 69 11.31 -8.89 14.28
CA GLU A 69 12.74 -8.56 14.18
C GLU A 69 13.19 -7.57 15.26
N LYS A 70 12.37 -6.55 15.56
CA LYS A 70 12.66 -5.58 16.63
C LYS A 70 12.70 -6.23 18.00
N GLU A 71 11.81 -7.19 18.24
CA GLU A 71 11.74 -7.91 19.52
C GLU A 71 12.84 -8.95 19.69
N THR A 72 13.23 -9.65 18.62
CA THR A 72 14.19 -10.77 18.69
C THR A 72 15.63 -10.40 18.34
N GLY A 73 15.88 -9.20 17.81
CA GLY A 73 17.21 -8.73 17.41
C GLY A 73 17.88 -9.57 16.31
N LYS A 74 17.15 -10.49 15.65
CA LYS A 74 17.66 -11.38 14.61
C LYS A 74 16.71 -11.38 13.41
N LYS A 75 17.24 -11.03 12.23
CA LYS A 75 16.51 -11.12 10.96
C LYS A 75 16.09 -12.56 10.64
N PRO A 76 14.81 -12.87 10.37
CA PRO A 76 14.42 -14.09 9.67
C PRO A 76 15.12 -14.13 8.30
N LYS A 77 15.60 -15.32 7.94
CA LYS A 77 16.33 -15.52 6.69
C LYS A 77 15.38 -15.37 5.52
N GLU A 78 15.62 -14.34 4.69
CA GLU A 78 14.96 -14.11 3.41
C GLU A 78 14.98 -15.36 2.53
N GLY A 79 13.81 -15.85 2.18
CA GLY A 79 13.60 -16.78 1.08
C GLY A 79 12.48 -16.27 0.20
N GLY A 80 12.81 -15.55 -0.88
CA GLY A 80 11.85 -15.19 -1.92
C GLY A 80 12.09 -13.84 -2.57
N LYS A 81 12.87 -13.82 -3.66
CA LYS A 81 12.97 -12.67 -4.55
C LYS A 81 11.63 -12.44 -5.26
N SER A 82 10.92 -11.38 -4.92
CA SER A 82 9.84 -10.84 -5.76
C SER A 82 10.36 -9.59 -6.45
N GLY A 83 10.57 -9.71 -7.75
CA GLY A 83 11.17 -8.68 -8.59
C GLY A 83 10.34 -7.40 -8.63
N LYS A 84 11.04 -6.27 -8.58
CA LYS A 84 10.52 -4.94 -8.86
C LYS A 84 9.93 -4.90 -10.27
N GLY A 85 8.60 -4.89 -10.37
CA GLY A 85 7.91 -4.49 -11.59
C GLY A 85 8.16 -3.01 -11.85
N LYS A 86 9.01 -2.70 -12.84
CA LYS A 86 9.13 -1.34 -13.40
C LYS A 86 7.79 -0.95 -14.03
N LEU A 87 7.17 0.11 -13.53
CA LEU A 87 6.17 0.87 -14.29
C LEU A 87 6.86 1.49 -15.53
N PRO A 88 6.28 1.40 -16.74
CA PRO A 88 6.78 2.16 -17.88
C PRO A 88 6.43 3.65 -17.76
N GLU A 89 7.45 4.51 -17.89
CA GLU A 89 7.31 5.96 -18.03
C GLU A 89 6.60 6.30 -19.33
N ASN A 90 5.43 6.93 -19.24
CA ASN A 90 4.71 7.44 -20.41
C ASN A 90 5.10 8.91 -20.63
N SER A 91 6.24 9.13 -21.32
CA SER A 91 6.71 10.46 -21.72
C SER A 91 6.35 10.76 -23.19
N GLY A 92 5.09 11.08 -23.46
CA GLY A 92 4.62 11.55 -24.76
C GLY A 92 4.58 13.08 -24.84
N LYS A 93 5.73 13.70 -25.12
CA LYS A 93 5.86 15.14 -25.35
C LYS A 93 5.11 15.58 -26.62
N GLY A 94 4.24 16.58 -26.49
CA GLY A 94 3.71 17.33 -27.61
C GLY A 94 4.81 18.08 -28.38
N LYS A 95 4.68 18.13 -29.71
CA LYS A 95 5.36 19.10 -30.57
C LYS A 95 4.43 19.54 -31.70
N HIS A 96 3.95 20.78 -31.59
CA HIS A 96 3.54 21.61 -32.73
C HIS A 96 4.77 21.90 -33.61
N SER A 97 4.63 21.75 -34.94
CA SER A 97 5.22 22.67 -35.93
C SER A 97 4.71 22.35 -37.33
N GLY A 98 4.16 23.35 -38.01
CA GLY A 98 3.56 23.23 -39.33
C GLY A 98 4.54 22.95 -40.47
N LYS A 99 3.96 22.55 -41.61
CA LYS A 99 4.61 22.62 -42.91
C LYS A 99 3.61 23.10 -43.96
N LYS A 100 4.11 24.06 -44.74
CA LYS A 100 3.47 24.82 -45.81
C LYS A 100 3.07 23.95 -47.02
N GLU A 101 1.96 24.35 -47.65
CA GLU A 101 1.81 24.66 -49.08
C GLU A 101 2.38 23.68 -50.11
N LYS A 102 1.52 23.07 -50.94
CA LYS A 102 1.68 23.03 -52.42
C LYS A 102 0.32 22.99 -53.11
N HIS A 103 0.09 24.02 -53.91
CA HIS A 103 -0.96 24.20 -54.90
C HIS A 103 -0.67 23.29 -56.10
N LEU A 104 -1.62 22.47 -56.57
CA LEU A 104 -1.54 21.85 -57.90
C LEU A 104 -2.90 21.92 -58.61
N LYS A 105 -2.88 22.63 -59.74
CA LYS A 105 -3.91 22.69 -60.79
C LYS A 105 -4.13 21.31 -61.41
N LEU A 106 -5.39 20.94 -61.59
CA LEU A 106 -5.89 20.06 -62.64
C LEU A 106 -7.04 20.88 -63.26
N GLY A 107 -6.97 21.33 -64.51
CA GLY A 107 -6.72 20.53 -65.70
C GLY A 107 -8.07 20.38 -66.36
#